data_AF-A0AAU2E6V4-F1
#
_entry.id   AF-A0AAU2E6V4-F1
#
_cell.length_a   1.000
_cell.length_b   1.000
_cell.length_c   1.000
_cell.angle_alpha   90.00
_cell.angle_beta   90.00
_cell.angle_gamma   90.00
#
_symmetry.space_group_name_H-M   'P 1'
#
loop_
_entity.id
_entity.type
_entity.pdbx_description
1 polymer ?
#
loop_
_entity_poly.entity_id
_entity_poly.type
_entity_poly.pdbx_seq_one_letter_code
_entity_poly.pdbx_strand_id
1 'polypeptide(L)' 'MFEEELREQLDQARRAVAEAREAGDEDGVEAYQGRVAALIRIAAHHGIALPHTAEEEGD' A
#
# COMPACT_ATOMS: atom_id res chain seq x y z
N MET A 1 6.61 -13.46 10.60
CA MET A 1 5.46 -13.99 9.85
C MET A 1 4.51 -12.87 9.46
N PHE A 2 3.50 -12.51 10.26
CA PHE A 2 2.49 -11.51 9.85
C PHE A 2 3.06 -10.12 9.46
N GLU A 3 4.03 -9.60 10.23
CA GLU A 3 4.70 -8.32 9.89
C GLU A 3 5.47 -8.41 8.56
N GLU A 4 6.13 -9.53 8.29
CA GLU A 4 6.89 -9.74 7.04
C GLU A 4 5.94 -9.88 5.86
N GLU A 5 4.83 -10.59 6.04
CA GLU A 5 3.77 -10.72 5.03
C GLU A 5 3.12 -9.35 4.72
N LEU A 6 2.90 -8.52 5.75
CA LEU A 6 2.39 -7.16 5.57
C LEU A 6 3.39 -6.28 4.80
N ARG A 7 4.69 -6.36 5.12
CA ARG A 7 5.74 -5.65 4.39
C ARG A 7 5.77 -6.07 2.92
N GLU A 8 5.75 -7.37 2.67
CA GLU A 8 5.79 -7.89 1.30
C GLU A 8 4.55 -7.45 0.50
N GLN A 9 3.36 -7.53 1.09
CA GLN A 9 2.14 -7.06 0.44
C GLN A 9 2.14 -5.55 0.19
N LEU A 10 2.70 -4.77 1.12
CA LEU A 10 2.84 -3.32 0.95
C LEU A 10 3.79 -2.98 -0.21
N ASP A 11 4.94 -3.65 -0.27
CA ASP A 11 5.89 -3.47 -1.39
C ASP A 11 5.29 -3.90 -2.73
N GLN A 12 4.53 -4.99 -2.76
CA GLN A 12 3.81 -5.42 -3.97
C GLN A 12 2.76 -4.38 -4.39
N ALA A 13 1.97 -3.85 -3.46
CA ALA A 13 0.96 -2.85 -3.77
C ALA A 13 1.59 -1.55 -4.30
N ARG A 14 2.73 -1.12 -3.74
CA ARG A 14 3.50 0.03 -4.23
C ARG A 14 4.02 -0.16 -5.65
N ARG A 15 4.55 -1.35 -5.97
CA ARG A 15 4.99 -1.69 -7.33
C ARG A 15 3.82 -1.65 -8.30
N ALA A 16 2.67 -2.20 -7.91
CA ALA A 16 1.46 -2.17 -8.74
C ALA A 16 0.97 -0.73 -9.00
N VAL A 17 1.05 0.18 -8.02
CA VAL A 17 0.80 1.62 -8.26
C VAL A 17 1.76 2.19 -9.31
N ALA A 18 3.06 1.88 -9.21
CA ALA A 18 4.05 2.36 -10.16
C ALA A 18 3.78 1.81 -11.58
N GLU A 19 3.52 0.51 -11.70
CA GLU A 19 3.20 -0.14 -12.97
C GLU A 19 1.91 0.43 -13.60
N ALA A 20 0.86 0.64 -12.80
CA ALA A 20 -0.37 1.27 -13.27
C ALA A 20 -0.14 2.71 -13.73
N ARG A 21 0.68 3.49 -13.02
CA ARG A 21 1.08 4.85 -13.44
C ARG A 21 1.84 4.83 -14.77
N GLU A 22 2.79 3.90 -14.92
CA GLU A 22 3.56 3.74 -16.16
C GLU A 22 2.68 3.30 -17.34
N ALA A 23 1.66 2.49 -17.09
CA ALA A 23 0.68 2.08 -18.08
C ALA A 23 -0.39 3.14 -18.40
N GLY A 24 -0.48 4.22 -17.61
CA GLY A 24 -1.57 5.20 -17.71
C GLY A 24 -2.93 4.66 -17.26
N ASP A 25 -2.92 3.62 -16.42
CA ASP A 25 -4.12 2.99 -15.87
C ASP A 25 -4.57 3.71 -14.59
N GLU A 26 -5.33 4.79 -14.76
CA GLU A 26 -5.80 5.65 -13.66
C GLU A 26 -6.68 4.88 -12.65
N ASP A 27 -7.54 3.99 -13.12
CA ASP A 27 -8.38 3.12 -12.27
C ASP A 27 -7.50 2.15 -11.46
N GLY A 28 -6.48 1.56 -12.09
CA GLY A 28 -5.50 0.71 -11.42
C GLY A 28 -4.73 1.47 -10.34
N VAL A 29 -4.32 2.71 -10.63
CA VAL A 29 -3.64 3.57 -9.64
C VAL A 29 -4.51 3.79 -8.41
N GLU A 30 -5.77 4.17 -8.58
CA GLU A 30 -6.69 4.41 -7.46
C GLU A 30 -6.91 3.13 -6.65
N ALA A 31 -7.14 1.99 -7.33
CA ALA A 31 -7.35 0.70 -6.67
C ALA A 31 -6.15 0.27 -5.84
N TYR A 32 -4.93 0.38 -6.38
CA TYR A 32 -3.71 -0.01 -5.66
C TYR A 32 -3.35 0.99 -4.55
N GLN A 33 -3.62 2.29 -4.72
CA GLN A 33 -3.50 3.27 -3.64
C GLN A 33 -4.43 2.95 -2.47
N GLY A 34 -5.70 2.60 -2.74
CA GLY A 34 -6.63 2.16 -1.69
C GLY A 34 -6.14 0.91 -0.95
N ARG A 35 -5.49 -0.01 -1.67
CA ARG A 35 -4.87 -1.20 -1.06
C ARG A 35 -3.68 -0.86 -0.16
N VAL A 36 -2.81 0.07 -0.59
CA VAL A 36 -1.68 0.57 0.22
C VAL A 36 -2.21 1.16 1.54
N ALA A 37 -3.20 2.05 1.48
CA ALA A 37 -3.82 2.65 2.66
C ALA A 37 -4.47 1.63 3.60
N ALA A 38 -5.14 0.61 3.04
CA ALA A 38 -5.71 -0.48 3.84
C ALA A 38 -4.65 -1.29 4.59
N LEU A 39 -3.53 -1.63 3.93
CA LEU A 39 -2.44 -2.38 4.56
C LEU A 39 -1.77 -1.61 5.70
N ILE A 40 -1.58 -0.30 5.53
CA ILE A 40 -1.03 0.56 6.58
C ILE A 40 -1.97 0.62 7.79
N ARG A 41 -3.28 0.80 7.56
CA ARG A 41 -4.28 0.79 8.65
C ARG A 41 -4.35 -0.55 9.38
N ILE A 42 -4.26 -1.66 8.65
CA ILE A 42 -4.19 -3.00 9.26
C ILE A 42 -2.94 -3.10 10.15
N ALA A 43 -1.77 -2.71 9.63
CA ALA A 43 -0.53 -2.75 10.42
C ALA A 43 -0.64 -1.90 11.69
N ALA A 44 -1.15 -0.67 11.59
CA ALA A 44 -1.37 0.22 12.73
C ALA A 44 -2.33 -0.38 13.76
N HIS A 45 -3.43 -1.01 13.32
CA HIS A 45 -4.38 -1.70 14.20
C HIS A 45 -3.72 -2.83 15.00
N HIS A 46 -2.73 -3.50 14.41
CA HIS A 46 -1.95 -4.56 15.06
C HIS A 46 -0.71 -4.06 15.82
N GLY A 47 -0.50 -2.73 15.90
CA GLY A 47 0.66 -2.13 16.57
C GLY A 47 1.98 -2.29 15.80
N ILE A 48 1.90 -2.60 14.50
CA ILE A 48 3.06 -2.78 13.62
C ILE A 48 3.33 -1.45 12.91
N ALA A 49 4.53 -0.91 13.13
CA ALA A 49 4.99 0.27 12.41
C ALA A 49 5.58 -0.16 11.05
N LEU A 50 4.87 0.16 9.97
CA LEU A 50 5.40 0.05 8.61
C LEU A 50 5.92 1.41 8.13
N PRO A 51 7.05 1.46 7.42
CA PRO A 51 7.50 2.70 6.81
C PRO A 51 6.53 3.10 5.69
N HIS A 52 5.88 4.25 5.84
CA HIS A 52 4.97 4.84 4.87
C HIS A 52 5.06 6.37 4.91
N THR A 53 4.57 6.99 3.85
CA THR A 53 4.38 8.43 3.73
C THR A 53 2.96 8.80 4.10
N ALA A 54 2.73 10.05 4.52
CA ALA A 54 1.39 10.53 4.87
C ALA A 54 0.40 10.44 3.69
N GLU A 55 0.89 10.55 2.44
CA GLU A 55 0.08 10.37 1.23
C GLU A 55 -0.45 8.95 1.06
N GLU A 56 0.23 7.95 1.64
CA GLU A 56 -0.15 6.54 1.54
C GLU A 56 -1.20 6.11 2.59
N GLU A 57 -1.36 6.86 3.68
CA GLU A 57 -2.38 6.56 4.71
C GLU A 57 -3.81 6.80 4.22
N GLY A 58 -3.96 7.67 3.20
CA GLY A 58 -5.25 8.21 2.79
C GLY A 58 -5.82 9.19 3.84
N ASP A 59 -6.62 10.14 3.41
CA ASP A 59 -7.34 11.07 4.31
C ASP A 59 -8.42 10.34 5.13
#